data_AF-A0A1Q6SN38-F1
#
_entry.id   AF-A0A1Q6SN38-F1
#
_cell.length_a   1.000
_cell.length_b   1.000
_cell.length_c   1.000
_cell.angle_alpha   90.00
_cell.angle_beta   90.00
_cell.angle_gamma   90.00
#
_symmetry.space_group_name_H-M   'P 1'
#
loop_
_entity.id
_entity.type
_entity.pdbx_description
1 polymer ?
#
loop_
_entity_poly.entity_id
_entity_poly.type
_entity_poly.pdbx_seq_one_letter_code
_entity_poly.pdbx_strand_id
1 'polypeptide(L)'
;MKKRIISLILCAVMVLPLLLTGCAKSSDDTASDISTTAPRTTLTLTMYMIADDRMNVERYPQGTKMMVKDEMGEESEQDVSGKYVSSQVQAVVDAINKILKSKYKTQLDIRFYHEKDYYEKLEAEIKAMKADQEAAENEGNNTPSNDNGESESQTEEETVLNKYGLPEYKYPTLADHQVDIFFIGGFDRYNEYASNEWLKALDEELKAGSKKLDDYISRQFLVAAGISGTTYAIPNNNIIGEYTYLLLDKELIKKYNYSATDITSLADAKDFLNDVKNYESGYDPLAYDSYKDPTLVHYWSLDSETLKNDPNQFSLIGCTYTSNYSYNVDRPAYRNQLLALKYYECNGFYAAENSDKPFAAAVVKGGAELKDKYADKYYVNVVDYPRATNEELYNSMFGLCGYSLASASRGMEVITYLNTNKDFRNLLQYGIENVNYTIDEKGALHRTDTNEYFMDIAKTGNVFMAYPEEGMNLDAWTYGKKQNLEAKIDCTLGFRFYEAASELSNIDLAAVKLIAEESAKIAAELAAIKDYDTYAQKIEEYATTYKTTNKKLNLQKYTTAKREAEGEPMMPVTIYYEWLESNKFISNEQ
;
A
#
# COMPACT_ATOMS: atom_id res chain seq x y z
N MET A 1 -8.61 4.39 -72.66
CA MET A 1 -7.74 3.74 -73.65
C MET A 1 -7.68 2.24 -73.35
N LYS A 2 -7.85 1.42 -74.42
CA LYS A 2 -7.73 -0.05 -74.62
C LYS A 2 -7.07 -0.90 -73.50
N LYS A 3 -7.72 -1.95 -72.95
CA LYS A 3 -7.82 -3.39 -73.43
C LYS A 3 -6.43 -4.11 -73.38
N ARG A 4 -6.20 -5.37 -72.94
CA ARG A 4 -7.00 -6.60 -72.64
C ARG A 4 -6.03 -7.81 -72.35
N ILE A 5 -6.54 -8.89 -71.70
CA ILE A 5 -6.16 -10.36 -71.76
C ILE A 5 -5.28 -10.88 -70.58
N ILE A 6 -5.79 -11.69 -69.62
CA ILE A 6 -6.36 -13.08 -69.59
C ILE A 6 -5.33 -14.21 -69.72
N SER A 7 -5.12 -14.91 -68.59
CA SER A 7 -5.10 -16.38 -68.34
C SER A 7 -4.61 -17.32 -69.44
N LEU A 8 -3.71 -18.25 -69.08
CA LEU A 8 -3.75 -19.66 -69.51
C LEU A 8 -2.83 -20.53 -68.62
N ILE A 9 -3.47 -21.48 -67.90
CA ILE A 9 -3.12 -22.92 -67.82
C ILE A 9 -1.85 -23.28 -67.02
N LEU A 10 -1.90 -23.92 -65.83
CA LEU A 10 -2.60 -25.14 -65.37
C LEU A 10 -1.98 -26.46 -65.90
N CYS A 11 -1.42 -27.26 -64.98
CA CYS A 11 -1.25 -28.71 -65.06
C CYS A 11 -0.31 -29.32 -66.12
N ALA A 12 0.89 -29.71 -65.67
CA ALA A 12 1.49 -31.03 -65.90
C ALA A 12 2.77 -31.13 -65.04
N VAL A 13 3.12 -32.17 -64.30
CA VAL A 13 2.48 -33.42 -63.89
C VAL A 13 3.51 -34.09 -62.96
N MET A 14 3.06 -34.68 -61.84
CA MET A 14 3.69 -35.77 -61.08
C MET A 14 5.06 -35.50 -60.42
N VAL A 15 5.32 -35.79 -59.15
CA VAL A 15 5.01 -37.03 -58.41
C VAL A 15 4.86 -36.70 -56.92
N LEU A 16 3.68 -37.01 -56.35
CA LEU A 16 3.49 -37.43 -54.96
C LEU A 16 3.46 -38.97 -54.97
N PRO A 17 3.81 -39.68 -53.88
CA PRO A 17 2.78 -40.02 -52.87
C PRO A 17 3.35 -40.06 -51.42
N LEU A 18 2.65 -40.08 -50.29
CA LEU A 18 1.25 -40.16 -49.81
C LEU A 18 1.39 -40.08 -48.25
N LEU A 19 0.65 -39.24 -47.51
CA LEU A 19 -0.55 -39.56 -46.70
C LEU A 19 -0.26 -40.45 -45.45
N LEU A 20 -0.79 -40.26 -44.22
CA LEU A 20 -2.12 -39.81 -43.76
C LEU A 20 -2.13 -39.40 -42.25
N THR A 21 -3.16 -38.63 -41.94
CA THR A 21 -3.85 -38.23 -40.68
C THR A 21 -4.03 -39.25 -39.53
N GLY A 22 -4.18 -38.73 -38.30
CA GLY A 22 -4.97 -39.35 -37.22
C GLY A 22 -4.91 -38.62 -35.86
N CYS A 23 -6.06 -38.19 -35.32
CA CYS A 23 -6.19 -37.59 -33.97
C CYS A 23 -6.18 -38.63 -32.84
N ALA A 24 -5.85 -38.16 -31.62
CA ALA A 24 -6.35 -38.56 -30.28
C ALA A 24 -5.35 -39.18 -29.26
N LYS A 25 -5.15 -38.41 -28.18
CA LYS A 25 -4.87 -38.75 -26.76
C LYS A 25 -3.59 -39.48 -26.31
N SER A 26 -3.10 -38.93 -25.18
CA SER A 26 -2.29 -39.45 -24.06
C SER A 26 -0.75 -39.58 -24.19
N SER A 27 -0.12 -38.82 -23.29
CA SER A 27 1.08 -39.09 -22.47
C SER A 27 2.48 -39.17 -23.06
N ASP A 28 3.33 -38.38 -22.40
CA ASP A 28 4.76 -38.49 -22.10
C ASP A 28 5.84 -38.14 -23.14
N ASP A 29 6.65 -37.18 -22.67
CA ASP A 29 8.09 -37.07 -22.77
C ASP A 29 8.75 -37.07 -24.14
N THR A 30 9.11 -35.85 -24.58
CA THR A 30 10.47 -35.59 -25.07
C THR A 30 10.88 -34.16 -24.78
N ALA A 31 11.90 -34.03 -23.95
CA ALA A 31 12.71 -32.84 -23.77
C ALA A 31 13.36 -32.42 -25.10
N SER A 32 13.25 -31.13 -25.45
CA SER A 32 14.34 -30.36 -26.05
C SER A 32 13.90 -28.91 -26.23
N ASP A 33 14.31 -28.04 -25.31
CA ASP A 33 14.67 -26.65 -25.59
C ASP A 33 15.65 -26.22 -24.50
N ILE A 34 16.91 -26.63 -24.65
CA ILE A 34 18.03 -26.09 -23.86
C ILE A 34 18.38 -24.75 -24.50
N SER A 35 17.73 -23.70 -24.01
CA SER A 35 18.28 -22.36 -24.07
C SER A 35 19.53 -22.35 -23.19
N THR A 36 20.70 -22.08 -23.77
CA THR A 36 21.96 -21.91 -23.06
C THR A 36 21.93 -20.61 -22.26
N THR A 37 21.31 -20.66 -21.08
CA THR A 37 21.57 -19.73 -19.98
C THR A 37 22.79 -20.26 -19.21
N ALA A 38 23.70 -19.39 -18.79
CA ALA A 38 24.84 -19.79 -17.95
C ALA A 38 24.37 -20.64 -16.75
N PRO A 39 25.16 -21.63 -16.28
CA PRO A 39 24.76 -22.47 -15.16
C PRO A 39 24.49 -21.62 -13.93
N ARG A 40 23.23 -21.61 -13.50
CA ARG A 40 22.75 -20.83 -12.36
C ARG A 40 23.37 -21.35 -11.08
N THR A 41 24.16 -20.51 -10.39
CA THR A 41 24.86 -20.85 -9.15
C THR A 41 23.97 -20.69 -7.91
N THR A 42 24.30 -21.44 -6.87
CA THR A 42 23.67 -21.35 -5.56
C THR A 42 24.00 -20.04 -4.86
N LEU A 43 23.01 -19.43 -4.21
CA LEU A 43 23.17 -18.15 -3.51
C LEU A 43 22.43 -18.17 -2.17
N THR A 44 22.96 -17.46 -1.18
CA THR A 44 22.28 -17.16 0.08
C THR A 44 21.94 -15.67 0.14
N LEU A 45 20.66 -15.35 0.35
CA LEU A 45 20.15 -13.99 0.53
C LEU A 45 19.68 -13.77 1.97
N THR A 46 19.70 -12.55 2.46
CA THR A 46 18.99 -12.15 3.69
C THR A 46 17.64 -11.50 3.37
N MET A 47 16.64 -11.76 4.22
CA MET A 47 15.35 -11.08 4.16
C MET A 47 14.97 -10.55 5.54
N TYR A 48 14.92 -9.24 5.69
CA TYR A 48 14.55 -8.58 6.94
C TYR A 48 13.04 -8.36 6.97
N MET A 49 12.40 -8.80 8.06
CA MET A 49 10.96 -8.75 8.23
C MET A 49 10.54 -8.31 9.63
N ILE A 50 9.40 -7.64 9.69
CA ILE A 50 8.73 -7.33 10.95
C ILE A 50 7.85 -8.52 11.36
N ALA A 51 8.06 -9.01 12.57
CA ALA A 51 7.23 -10.02 13.20
C ALA A 51 6.22 -9.40 14.17
N ASP A 52 5.13 -10.12 14.39
CA ASP A 52 4.16 -9.79 15.44
C ASP A 52 4.79 -9.96 16.83
N ASP A 53 4.38 -9.13 17.80
CA ASP A 53 4.90 -9.15 19.18
C ASP A 53 4.70 -10.49 19.91
N ARG A 54 3.78 -11.34 19.44
CA ARG A 54 3.55 -12.69 19.98
C ARG A 54 4.63 -13.70 19.58
N MET A 55 5.39 -13.46 18.52
CA MET A 55 6.34 -14.43 17.97
C MET A 55 7.69 -14.36 18.71
N ASN A 56 8.24 -15.51 19.12
CA ASN A 56 9.61 -15.55 19.66
C ASN A 56 10.63 -15.46 18.52
N VAL A 57 11.29 -14.30 18.39
CA VAL A 57 12.30 -14.01 17.36
C VAL A 57 13.75 -14.24 17.81
N GLU A 58 13.97 -14.85 18.98
CA GLU A 58 15.31 -15.14 19.48
C GLU A 58 16.02 -16.17 18.58
N ARG A 59 17.29 -15.90 18.27
CA ARG A 59 18.18 -16.79 17.51
C ARG A 59 19.33 -17.27 18.39
N TYR A 60 19.76 -18.51 18.19
CA TYR A 60 20.91 -19.04 18.91
C TYR A 60 22.21 -18.29 18.52
N PRO A 61 23.07 -17.96 19.50
CA PRO A 61 24.32 -17.26 19.24
C PRO A 61 25.29 -18.12 18.43
N GLN A 62 26.32 -17.48 17.86
CA GLN A 62 27.38 -18.16 17.14
C GLN A 62 28.13 -19.17 18.03
N GLY A 63 28.46 -20.35 17.49
CA GLY A 63 29.09 -21.46 18.21
C GLY A 63 28.15 -22.33 19.05
N THR A 64 26.83 -22.17 18.93
CA THR A 64 25.87 -22.97 19.71
C THR A 64 25.67 -24.35 19.07
N LYS A 65 25.96 -25.40 19.84
CA LYS A 65 25.71 -26.78 19.43
C LYS A 65 24.66 -27.42 20.33
N MET A 66 23.76 -28.18 19.72
CA MET A 66 22.70 -28.90 20.44
C MET A 66 22.58 -30.34 19.96
N MET A 67 22.19 -31.22 20.86
CA MET A 67 21.81 -32.59 20.52
C MET A 67 20.43 -32.55 19.85
N VAL A 68 20.37 -32.91 18.58
CA VAL A 68 19.14 -32.95 17.79
C VAL A 68 18.80 -34.40 17.49
N LYS A 69 17.55 -34.79 17.76
CA LYS A 69 16.99 -36.06 17.32
C LYS A 69 16.51 -35.95 15.89
N ASP A 70 16.93 -36.88 15.05
CA ASP A 70 16.38 -37.00 13.72
C ASP A 70 15.01 -37.72 13.71
N GLU A 71 14.43 -37.87 12.51
CA GLU A 71 13.15 -38.55 12.29
C GLU A 71 13.18 -40.04 12.66
N MET A 72 14.38 -40.64 12.78
CA MET A 72 14.59 -42.03 13.20
C MET A 72 14.90 -42.15 14.70
N GLY A 73 14.98 -41.03 15.42
CA GLY A 73 15.25 -40.96 16.85
C GLY A 73 16.73 -40.99 17.22
N GLU A 74 17.64 -40.92 16.24
CA GLU A 74 19.08 -40.85 16.48
C GLU A 74 19.50 -39.44 16.91
N GLU A 75 20.25 -39.35 18.01
CA GLU A 75 20.76 -38.09 18.53
C GLU A 75 22.12 -37.78 17.90
N SER A 76 22.25 -36.60 17.30
CA SER A 76 23.53 -36.07 16.80
C SER A 76 23.74 -34.64 17.27
N GLU A 77 24.99 -34.28 17.58
CA GLU A 77 25.35 -32.90 17.88
C GLU A 77 25.34 -32.09 16.58
N GLN A 78 24.48 -31.09 16.50
CA GLN A 78 24.37 -30.20 15.35
C GLN A 78 24.65 -28.75 15.75
N ASP A 79 25.30 -28.02 14.85
CA ASP A 79 25.41 -26.58 14.94
C ASP A 79 24.04 -25.95 14.66
N VAL A 80 23.55 -25.18 15.63
CA VAL A 80 22.26 -24.48 15.55
C VAL A 80 22.44 -22.97 15.55
N SER A 81 23.66 -22.46 15.39
CA SER A 81 23.92 -21.03 15.31
C SER A 81 23.11 -20.34 14.24
N GLY A 82 22.50 -19.22 14.61
CA GLY A 82 21.59 -18.48 13.75
C GLY A 82 20.23 -19.18 13.53
N LYS A 83 19.97 -20.38 14.03
CA LYS A 83 18.60 -20.92 14.01
C LYS A 83 17.74 -20.19 15.05
N TYR A 84 16.44 -20.13 14.80
CA TYR A 84 15.49 -19.62 15.76
C TYR A 84 15.31 -20.60 16.93
N VAL A 85 15.20 -20.04 18.13
CA VAL A 85 14.91 -20.79 19.36
C VAL A 85 13.51 -21.41 19.30
N SER A 86 12.52 -20.71 18.71
CA SER A 86 11.23 -21.32 18.42
C SER A 86 11.36 -22.33 17.28
N SER A 87 11.03 -23.58 17.60
CA SER A 87 11.02 -24.68 16.63
C SER A 87 10.03 -24.45 15.48
N GLN A 88 8.90 -23.80 15.73
CA GLN A 88 7.92 -23.50 14.69
C GLN A 88 8.41 -22.41 13.74
N VAL A 89 9.01 -21.33 14.28
CA VAL A 89 9.62 -20.27 13.45
C VAL A 89 10.72 -20.88 12.57
N GLN A 90 11.59 -21.72 13.13
CA GLN A 90 12.64 -22.38 12.36
C GLN A 90 12.06 -23.32 11.29
N ALA A 91 11.02 -24.09 11.61
CA ALA A 91 10.37 -25.00 10.66
C ALA A 91 9.78 -24.24 9.46
N VAL A 92 9.20 -23.05 9.68
CA VAL A 92 8.71 -22.20 8.60
C VAL A 92 9.85 -21.72 7.71
N VAL A 93 10.97 -21.25 8.29
CA VAL A 93 12.16 -20.85 7.54
C VAL A 93 12.73 -22.02 6.71
N ASP A 94 12.77 -23.21 7.28
CA ASP A 94 13.23 -24.42 6.60
C ASP A 94 12.30 -24.81 5.43
N ALA A 95 10.98 -24.72 5.62
CA ALA A 95 9.98 -24.98 4.59
C ALA A 95 10.06 -23.97 3.43
N ILE A 96 10.25 -22.68 3.72
CA ILE A 96 10.49 -21.64 2.72
C ILE A 96 11.75 -21.96 1.91
N ASN A 97 12.84 -22.28 2.62
CA ASN A 97 14.10 -22.64 1.99
C ASN A 97 14.00 -23.89 1.11
N LYS A 98 13.24 -24.91 1.51
CA LYS A 98 13.00 -26.09 0.67
C LYS A 98 12.42 -25.70 -0.69
N ILE A 99 11.46 -24.78 -0.72
CA ILE A 99 10.84 -24.29 -1.95
C ILE A 99 11.83 -23.48 -2.78
N LEU A 100 12.51 -22.50 -2.17
CA LEU A 100 13.42 -21.59 -2.89
C LEU A 100 14.68 -22.30 -3.39
N LYS A 101 15.21 -23.27 -2.66
CA LYS A 101 16.35 -24.10 -3.09
C LYS A 101 15.98 -24.93 -4.31
N SER A 102 14.84 -25.61 -4.27
CA SER A 102 14.35 -26.42 -5.38
C SER A 102 14.05 -25.60 -6.63
N LYS A 103 13.50 -24.39 -6.47
CA LYS A 103 13.00 -23.60 -7.59
C LYS A 103 14.03 -22.64 -8.16
N TYR A 104 14.83 -22.03 -7.30
CA TYR A 104 15.67 -20.89 -7.64
C TYR A 104 17.14 -21.11 -7.31
N LYS A 105 17.52 -22.24 -6.70
CA LYS A 105 18.84 -22.42 -6.07
C LYS A 105 19.17 -21.25 -5.13
N THR A 106 18.18 -20.80 -4.37
CA THR A 106 18.35 -19.72 -3.38
C THR A 106 18.11 -20.27 -1.98
N GLN A 107 19.02 -19.97 -1.06
CA GLN A 107 18.77 -20.03 0.37
C GLN A 107 18.44 -18.62 0.88
N LEU A 108 17.50 -18.52 1.81
CA LEU A 108 17.03 -17.30 2.42
C LEU A 108 17.25 -17.37 3.94
N ASP A 109 18.07 -16.46 4.47
CA ASP A 109 18.19 -16.17 5.90
C ASP A 109 17.16 -15.10 6.27
N ILE A 110 16.03 -15.52 6.80
CA ILE A 110 14.97 -14.58 7.18
C ILE A 110 15.26 -14.07 8.60
N ARG A 111 15.40 -12.75 8.74
CA ARG A 111 15.68 -12.05 9.99
C ARG A 111 14.43 -11.34 10.48
N PHE A 112 13.79 -11.92 11.48
CA PHE A 112 12.59 -11.37 12.12
C PHE A 112 12.99 -10.45 13.27
N TYR A 113 12.37 -9.28 13.33
CA TYR A 113 12.45 -8.38 14.47
C TYR A 113 11.06 -7.84 14.80
N HIS A 114 10.82 -7.53 16.07
CA HIS A 114 9.63 -6.78 16.46
C HIS A 114 9.73 -5.35 15.94
N GLU A 115 8.57 -4.74 15.67
CA GLU A 115 8.48 -3.43 15.02
C GLU A 115 9.31 -2.34 15.72
N LYS A 116 9.30 -2.34 17.05
CA LYS A 116 10.05 -1.38 17.88
C LYS A 116 11.58 -1.40 17.64
N ASP A 117 12.15 -2.55 17.26
CA ASP A 117 13.59 -2.75 17.11
C ASP A 117 14.00 -2.87 15.64
N TYR A 118 13.03 -3.01 14.72
CA TYR A 118 13.28 -3.42 13.33
C TYR A 118 14.13 -2.40 12.56
N TYR A 119 13.71 -1.14 12.51
CA TYR A 119 14.39 -0.13 11.68
C TYR A 119 15.77 0.22 12.23
N GLU A 120 15.93 0.32 13.55
CA GLU A 120 17.25 0.58 14.15
C GLU A 120 18.26 -0.50 13.74
N LYS A 121 17.86 -1.78 13.80
CA LYS A 121 18.73 -2.90 13.42
C LYS A 121 18.97 -2.94 11.91
N LEU A 122 17.93 -2.81 11.09
CA LEU A 122 18.07 -2.82 9.63
C LEU A 122 19.03 -1.71 9.16
N GLU A 123 18.82 -0.48 9.62
CA GLU A 123 19.62 0.67 9.18
C GLU A 123 21.06 0.61 9.67
N ALA A 124 21.31 0.04 10.86
CA ALA A 124 22.66 -0.20 11.34
C ALA A 124 23.43 -1.17 10.42
N GLU A 125 22.78 -2.26 9.98
CA GLU A 125 23.37 -3.25 9.08
C GLU A 125 23.61 -2.66 7.68
N ILE A 126 22.66 -1.88 7.13
CA ILE A 126 22.86 -1.19 5.84
C ILE A 126 24.04 -0.22 5.91
N LYS A 127 24.17 0.57 6.99
CA LYS A 127 25.29 1.50 7.20
C LYS A 127 26.63 0.77 7.32
N ALA A 128 26.67 -0.37 8.01
CA ALA A 128 27.87 -1.20 8.12
C ALA A 128 28.26 -1.78 6.75
N MET A 129 27.29 -2.35 6.02
CA MET A 129 27.50 -2.89 4.67
C MET A 129 28.03 -1.83 3.69
N LYS A 130 27.51 -0.60 3.76
CA LYS A 130 28.02 0.54 3.01
C LYS A 130 29.48 0.85 3.36
N ALA A 131 29.80 0.93 4.66
CA ALA A 131 31.15 1.24 5.12
C ALA A 131 32.17 0.16 4.70
N ASP A 132 31.79 -1.11 4.73
CA ASP A 132 32.63 -2.22 4.27
C ASP A 132 32.92 -2.12 2.77
N GLN A 133 31.92 -1.76 1.96
CA GLN A 133 32.08 -1.57 0.52
C GLN A 133 32.97 -0.36 0.20
N GLU A 134 32.75 0.78 0.87
CA GLU A 134 33.57 1.99 0.71
C GLU A 134 35.03 1.74 1.14
N ALA A 135 35.26 0.94 2.19
CA ALA A 135 36.60 0.55 2.61
C ALA A 135 37.32 -0.31 1.54
N ALA A 136 36.61 -1.29 0.96
CA ALA A 136 37.15 -2.15 -0.09
C ALA A 136 37.53 -1.37 -1.36
N GLU A 137 36.71 -0.39 -1.77
CA GLU A 137 37.01 0.49 -2.92
C GLU A 137 38.25 1.37 -2.69
N ASN A 138 38.45 1.85 -1.46
CA ASN A 138 39.62 2.65 -1.10
C ASN A 138 40.92 1.82 -1.05
N GLU A 139 40.85 0.54 -0.66
CA GLU A 139 42.01 -0.37 -0.71
C GLU A 139 42.37 -0.78 -2.15
N GLY A 140 41.37 -0.93 -3.03
CA GLY A 140 41.56 -1.25 -4.44
C GLY A 140 42.27 -0.15 -5.26
N ASN A 141 42.12 1.11 -4.88
CA ASN A 141 42.72 2.26 -5.57
C ASN A 141 44.23 2.47 -5.33
N ASN A 142 44.89 1.66 -4.47
CA ASN A 142 46.35 1.68 -4.28
C ASN A 142 47.11 0.67 -5.17
N THR A 143 46.44 0.03 -6.13
CA THR A 143 47.06 -0.87 -7.11
C THR A 143 46.77 -0.38 -8.53
N PRO A 144 47.76 -0.21 -9.42
CA PRO A 144 47.50 0.29 -10.76
C PRO A 144 46.61 -0.68 -11.53
N SER A 145 45.55 -0.11 -12.10
CA SER A 145 44.50 -0.77 -12.87
C SER A 145 45.07 -1.60 -14.01
N ASN A 146 44.68 -2.88 -14.07
CA ASN A 146 44.64 -3.61 -15.32
C ASN A 146 43.17 -3.83 -15.66
N ASP A 147 42.68 -2.96 -16.54
CA ASP A 147 41.44 -3.13 -17.27
C ASP A 147 41.61 -4.33 -18.22
N ASN A 148 40.75 -5.33 -18.06
CA ASN A 148 40.13 -6.12 -19.13
C ASN A 148 39.45 -7.36 -18.56
N GLY A 149 38.16 -7.49 -18.86
CA GLY A 149 37.56 -8.78 -19.16
C GLY A 149 36.74 -9.39 -18.03
N GLU A 150 35.44 -9.47 -18.27
CA GLU A 150 34.59 -10.56 -17.83
C GLU A 150 35.39 -11.87 -17.75
N SER A 151 35.59 -12.35 -16.54
CA SER A 151 35.97 -13.73 -16.30
C SER A 151 34.92 -14.27 -15.34
N GLU A 152 33.78 -14.67 -15.90
CA GLU A 152 32.96 -15.71 -15.29
C GLU A 152 33.82 -16.98 -15.24
N SER A 153 34.65 -17.07 -14.20
CA SER A 153 35.19 -18.35 -13.77
C SER A 153 33.98 -19.21 -13.41
N GLN A 154 33.75 -20.27 -14.19
CA GLN A 154 32.84 -21.36 -13.84
C GLN A 154 33.35 -21.99 -12.55
N THR A 155 32.93 -21.45 -11.41
CA THR A 155 33.11 -22.10 -10.11
C THR A 155 32.14 -23.28 -10.10
N GLU A 156 32.65 -24.50 -10.18
CA GLU A 156 31.83 -25.71 -10.03
C GLU A 156 31.00 -25.61 -8.74
N GLU A 157 29.70 -25.89 -8.82
CA GLU A 157 28.83 -25.84 -7.66
C GLU A 157 29.28 -26.89 -6.63
N GLU A 158 29.75 -26.44 -5.48
CA GLU A 158 30.14 -27.34 -4.40
C GLU A 158 28.90 -28.14 -3.93
N THR A 159 29.05 -29.47 -3.86
CA THR A 159 28.01 -30.36 -3.32
C THR A 159 28.49 -31.00 -2.02
N VAL A 160 27.58 -31.17 -1.08
CA VAL A 160 27.79 -31.89 0.19
C VAL A 160 26.86 -33.09 0.22
N LEU A 161 27.31 -34.22 0.77
CA LEU A 161 26.44 -35.39 0.94
C LEU A 161 25.47 -35.11 2.09
N ASN A 162 24.17 -35.28 1.82
CA ASN A 162 23.15 -35.24 2.85
C ASN A 162 23.19 -36.49 3.74
N LYS A 163 22.34 -36.54 4.76
CA LYS A 163 22.26 -37.67 5.71
C LYS A 163 21.97 -39.03 5.07
N TYR A 164 21.48 -39.07 3.83
CA TYR A 164 21.22 -40.29 3.06
C TYR A 164 22.33 -40.62 2.05
N GLY A 165 23.45 -39.89 2.08
CA GLY A 165 24.54 -40.06 1.13
C GLY A 165 24.22 -39.57 -0.28
N LEU A 166 23.20 -38.71 -0.43
CA LEU A 166 22.86 -38.09 -1.71
C LEU A 166 23.49 -36.70 -1.81
N PRO A 167 24.03 -36.30 -2.97
CA PRO A 167 24.62 -34.99 -3.15
C PRO A 167 23.55 -33.89 -3.08
N GLU A 168 23.77 -32.89 -2.23
CA GLU A 168 23.00 -31.66 -2.12
C GLU A 168 23.90 -30.46 -2.38
N TYR A 169 23.32 -29.39 -2.91
CA TYR A 169 24.05 -28.15 -3.15
C TYR A 169 24.51 -27.50 -1.84
N LYS A 170 25.78 -27.09 -1.79
CA LYS A 170 26.31 -26.24 -0.72
C LYS A 170 25.98 -24.78 -1.04
N TYR A 171 25.32 -24.12 -0.10
CA TYR A 171 24.99 -22.72 -0.22
C TYR A 171 26.08 -21.85 0.39
N PRO A 172 26.47 -20.71 -0.23
CA PRO A 172 27.49 -19.82 0.32
C PRO A 172 27.14 -19.32 1.71
N THR A 173 28.14 -19.13 2.56
CA THR A 173 27.97 -18.45 3.85
C THR A 173 27.66 -16.96 3.62
N LEU A 174 26.85 -16.38 4.51
CA LEU A 174 26.55 -14.95 4.47
C LEU A 174 27.83 -14.14 4.71
N ALA A 175 27.95 -13.01 4.02
CA ALA A 175 28.91 -11.98 4.40
C ALA A 175 28.46 -11.32 5.71
N ASP A 176 29.42 -10.74 6.43
CA ASP A 176 29.11 -9.89 7.58
C ASP A 176 28.22 -8.73 7.12
N HIS A 177 27.28 -8.33 7.98
CA HIS A 177 26.33 -7.24 7.73
C HIS A 177 25.43 -7.34 6.49
N GLN A 178 25.39 -8.51 5.82
CA GLN A 178 24.66 -8.67 4.55
C GLN A 178 23.17 -8.33 4.68
N VAL A 179 22.72 -7.34 3.89
CA VAL A 179 21.30 -6.97 3.69
C VAL A 179 20.97 -7.12 2.21
N ASP A 180 19.97 -7.93 1.86
CA ASP A 180 19.52 -8.09 0.48
C ASP A 180 18.07 -7.64 0.26
N ILE A 181 17.11 -8.27 0.91
CA ILE A 181 15.68 -7.95 0.81
C ILE A 181 15.21 -7.41 2.16
N PHE A 182 14.40 -6.35 2.16
CA PHE A 182 13.82 -5.86 3.41
C PHE A 182 12.47 -5.19 3.24
N PHE A 183 11.66 -5.28 4.29
CA PHE A 183 10.40 -4.56 4.41
C PHE A 183 10.63 -3.06 4.64
N ILE A 184 9.81 -2.23 3.99
CA ILE A 184 9.79 -0.77 4.13
C ILE A 184 8.33 -0.33 4.24
N GLY A 185 7.99 0.34 5.33
CA GLY A 185 6.71 1.02 5.48
C GLY A 185 6.89 2.53 5.58
N GLY A 186 5.91 3.28 5.12
CA GLY A 186 5.84 4.72 5.24
C GLY A 186 6.46 5.46 4.05
N PHE A 187 5.72 6.46 3.58
CA PHE A 187 6.13 7.31 2.47
C PHE A 187 7.49 7.96 2.76
N ASP A 188 7.63 8.69 3.88
CA ASP A 188 8.85 9.44 4.27
C ASP A 188 10.10 8.59 4.16
N ARG A 189 10.10 7.43 4.82
CA ARG A 189 11.19 6.47 4.87
C ARG A 189 11.56 5.91 3.50
N TYR A 190 10.56 5.59 2.66
CA TYR A 190 10.83 5.06 1.32
C TYR A 190 11.68 6.02 0.46
N ASN A 191 11.32 7.30 0.49
CA ASN A 191 12.06 8.31 -0.27
C ASN A 191 13.41 8.61 0.38
N GLU A 192 13.50 8.65 1.71
CA GLU A 192 14.80 8.78 2.40
C GLU A 192 15.76 7.66 2.01
N TYR A 193 15.28 6.41 2.00
CA TYR A 193 16.10 5.25 1.62
C TYR A 193 16.50 5.29 0.14
N ALA A 194 15.61 5.75 -0.75
CA ALA A 194 15.95 5.95 -2.16
C ALA A 194 17.02 7.04 -2.32
N SER A 195 16.86 8.19 -1.67
CA SER A 195 17.81 9.31 -1.74
C SER A 195 19.17 9.01 -1.10
N ASN A 196 19.21 8.13 -0.08
CA ASN A 196 20.45 7.63 0.51
C ASN A 196 21.12 6.51 -0.32
N GLU A 197 20.56 6.15 -1.48
CA GLU A 197 21.00 5.03 -2.33
C GLU A 197 20.97 3.67 -1.63
N TRP A 198 20.12 3.52 -0.60
CA TRP A 198 19.94 2.26 0.12
C TRP A 198 19.01 1.30 -0.62
N LEU A 199 18.39 1.74 -1.71
CA LEU A 199 17.50 0.93 -2.55
C LEU A 199 18.04 0.79 -3.97
N LYS A 200 18.02 -0.43 -4.51
CA LYS A 200 18.27 -0.67 -5.94
C LYS A 200 17.08 -0.19 -6.77
N ALA A 201 17.37 0.40 -7.93
CA ALA A 201 16.37 0.62 -8.97
C ALA A 201 15.90 -0.72 -9.56
N LEU A 202 14.59 -0.87 -9.79
CA LEU A 202 13.94 -2.14 -10.14
C LEU A 202 13.31 -2.13 -11.55
N ASP A 203 13.41 -1.02 -12.30
CA ASP A 203 12.70 -0.87 -13.57
C ASP A 203 13.13 -1.87 -14.65
N GLU A 204 14.38 -2.32 -14.64
CA GLU A 204 14.86 -3.38 -15.54
C GLU A 204 14.20 -4.73 -15.22
N GLU A 205 14.13 -5.09 -13.93
CA GLU A 205 13.51 -6.32 -13.46
C GLU A 205 12.01 -6.35 -13.72
N LEU A 206 11.34 -5.21 -13.54
CA LEU A 206 9.92 -5.03 -13.82
C LEU A 206 9.59 -5.15 -15.32
N LYS A 207 10.52 -4.78 -16.20
CA LYS A 207 10.38 -5.00 -17.65
C LYS A 207 10.72 -6.42 -18.08
N ALA A 208 11.46 -7.16 -17.26
CA ALA A 208 11.96 -8.50 -17.52
C ALA A 208 11.27 -9.57 -16.66
N GLY A 209 12.01 -10.25 -15.78
CA GLY A 209 11.58 -11.44 -15.05
C GLY A 209 10.39 -11.22 -14.10
N SER A 210 10.12 -9.97 -13.72
CA SER A 210 9.09 -9.61 -12.74
C SER A 210 7.87 -8.92 -13.35
N LYS A 211 7.76 -8.86 -14.68
CA LYS A 211 6.62 -8.23 -15.38
C LYS A 211 5.24 -8.75 -14.94
N LYS A 212 5.17 -10.01 -14.50
CA LYS A 212 3.93 -10.63 -14.00
C LYS A 212 3.34 -9.91 -12.78
N LEU A 213 4.14 -9.11 -12.05
CA LEU A 213 3.64 -8.30 -10.93
C LEU A 213 2.53 -7.33 -11.35
N ASP A 214 2.53 -6.85 -12.60
CA ASP A 214 1.48 -5.99 -13.16
C ASP A 214 0.09 -6.63 -13.13
N ASP A 215 0.02 -7.97 -13.16
CA ASP A 215 -1.24 -8.71 -13.13
C ASP A 215 -1.76 -8.96 -11.69
N TYR A 216 -0.90 -8.75 -10.68
CA TYR A 216 -1.19 -9.13 -9.28
C TYR A 216 -1.21 -7.96 -8.32
N ILE A 217 -0.59 -6.83 -8.66
CA ILE A 217 -0.55 -5.61 -7.87
C ILE A 217 -1.42 -4.55 -8.57
N SER A 218 -2.30 -3.88 -7.80
CA SER A 218 -3.14 -2.82 -8.38
C SER A 218 -2.26 -1.71 -8.97
N ARG A 219 -2.69 -1.17 -10.13
CA ARG A 219 -1.96 -0.13 -10.84
C ARG A 219 -1.66 1.09 -9.96
N GLN A 220 -2.55 1.42 -9.02
CA GLN A 220 -2.38 2.56 -8.11
C GLN A 220 -1.12 2.42 -7.26
N PHE A 221 -0.89 1.24 -6.65
CA PHE A 221 0.34 0.94 -5.91
C PHE A 221 1.59 1.03 -6.81
N LEU A 222 1.54 0.42 -8.00
CA LEU A 222 2.68 0.41 -8.93
C LEU A 222 3.04 1.81 -9.45
N VAL A 223 2.05 2.68 -9.68
CA VAL A 223 2.30 4.09 -10.06
C VAL A 223 2.93 4.84 -8.89
N ALA A 224 2.40 4.68 -7.68
CA ALA A 224 2.89 5.39 -6.50
C ALA A 224 4.33 5.01 -6.15
N ALA A 225 4.74 3.76 -6.38
CA ALA A 225 6.12 3.34 -6.12
C ALA A 225 7.17 4.09 -6.96
N GLY A 226 6.80 4.78 -8.05
CA GLY A 226 7.74 5.54 -8.87
C GLY A 226 8.18 6.85 -8.22
N ILE A 227 9.49 7.04 -8.01
CA ILE A 227 10.12 8.31 -7.64
C ILE A 227 10.84 8.84 -8.88
N SER A 228 10.39 9.99 -9.40
CA SER A 228 10.96 10.61 -10.63
C SER A 228 11.05 9.65 -11.84
N GLY A 229 10.13 8.69 -11.93
CA GLY A 229 10.07 7.70 -13.01
C GLY A 229 10.87 6.42 -12.75
N THR A 230 11.54 6.30 -11.61
CA THR A 230 12.30 5.10 -11.19
C THR A 230 11.59 4.39 -10.04
N THR A 231 11.48 3.07 -10.09
CA THR A 231 10.86 2.26 -9.03
C THR A 231 11.93 1.64 -8.14
N TYR A 232 11.88 1.87 -6.82
CA TYR A 232 12.90 1.40 -5.86
C TYR A 232 12.40 0.33 -4.88
N ALA A 233 11.09 0.12 -4.80
CA ALA A 233 10.51 -0.95 -3.99
C ALA A 233 9.23 -1.48 -4.63
N ILE A 234 8.89 -2.73 -4.30
CA ILE A 234 7.66 -3.38 -4.75
C ILE A 234 6.61 -3.26 -3.64
N PRO A 235 5.51 -2.54 -3.87
CA PRO A 235 4.44 -2.43 -2.89
C PRO A 235 3.70 -3.75 -2.71
N ASN A 236 3.35 -4.06 -1.47
CA ASN A 236 2.42 -5.14 -1.19
C ASN A 236 1.04 -4.70 -1.60
N ASN A 237 0.39 -5.49 -2.47
CA ASN A 237 -0.98 -5.18 -2.85
C ASN A 237 -1.91 -5.39 -1.65
N ASN A 238 -2.63 -4.33 -1.26
CA ASN A 238 -3.57 -4.33 -0.14
C ASN A 238 -4.91 -3.72 -0.56
N ILE A 239 -5.92 -3.77 0.30
CA ILE A 239 -7.18 -3.04 0.13
C ILE A 239 -6.88 -1.54 0.26
N ILE A 240 -7.42 -0.74 -0.65
CA ILE A 240 -7.21 0.72 -0.70
C ILE A 240 -8.43 1.39 -0.10
N GLY A 241 -8.28 1.96 1.10
CA GLY A 241 -9.26 2.84 1.75
C GLY A 241 -10.65 2.23 1.95
N GLU A 242 -11.61 3.08 2.31
CA GLU A 242 -12.99 2.69 2.62
C GLU A 242 -13.99 3.61 1.92
N TYR A 243 -15.21 3.13 1.73
CA TYR A 243 -16.33 3.98 1.31
C TYR A 243 -16.90 4.72 2.52
N THR A 244 -17.51 5.87 2.25
CA THR A 244 -18.52 6.45 3.13
C THR A 244 -19.88 6.27 2.47
N TYR A 245 -20.82 5.66 3.18
CA TYR A 245 -22.18 5.40 2.73
C TYR A 245 -23.20 6.22 3.51
N LEU A 246 -24.18 6.78 2.80
CA LEU A 246 -25.41 7.30 3.38
C LEU A 246 -26.51 6.25 3.22
N LEU A 247 -26.96 5.71 4.34
CA LEU A 247 -28.08 4.78 4.43
C LEU A 247 -29.38 5.59 4.54
N LEU A 248 -30.38 5.26 3.73
CA LEU A 248 -31.71 5.90 3.75
C LEU A 248 -32.80 4.84 3.80
N ASP A 249 -33.66 4.88 4.83
CA ASP A 249 -34.71 3.88 5.04
C ASP A 249 -35.66 3.84 3.84
N LYS A 250 -35.77 2.68 3.18
CA LYS A 250 -36.52 2.55 1.93
C LYS A 250 -38.01 2.81 2.11
N GLU A 251 -38.57 2.43 3.26
CA GLU A 251 -40.00 2.58 3.52
C GLU A 251 -40.33 4.06 3.70
N LEU A 252 -39.53 4.79 4.47
CA LEU A 252 -39.71 6.22 4.72
C LEU A 252 -39.46 7.05 3.46
N ILE A 253 -38.40 6.76 2.70
CA ILE A 253 -38.14 7.44 1.42
C ILE A 253 -39.33 7.30 0.47
N LYS A 254 -39.91 6.10 0.35
CA LYS A 254 -41.11 5.86 -0.48
C LYS A 254 -42.34 6.55 0.08
N LYS A 255 -42.56 6.49 1.39
CA LYS A 255 -43.72 7.08 2.09
C LYS A 255 -43.84 8.59 1.82
N TYR A 256 -42.71 9.29 1.87
CA TYR A 256 -42.64 10.74 1.66
C TYR A 256 -42.31 11.14 0.22
N ASN A 257 -42.21 10.17 -0.70
CA ASN A 257 -41.94 10.39 -2.12
C ASN A 257 -40.64 11.16 -2.39
N TYR A 258 -39.59 10.88 -1.60
CA TYR A 258 -38.24 11.36 -1.87
C TYR A 258 -37.53 10.47 -2.90
N SER A 259 -36.61 11.06 -3.65
CA SER A 259 -35.70 10.33 -4.52
C SER A 259 -34.43 10.01 -3.74
N ALA A 260 -34.18 8.73 -3.47
CA ALA A 260 -32.94 8.33 -2.80
C ALA A 260 -31.70 8.74 -3.60
N THR A 261 -31.76 8.75 -4.94
CA THR A 261 -30.61 9.12 -5.78
C THR A 261 -30.25 10.60 -5.71
N ASP A 262 -31.20 11.45 -5.28
CA ASP A 262 -31.00 12.90 -5.17
C ASP A 262 -30.40 13.29 -3.82
N ILE A 263 -30.42 12.37 -2.84
CA ILE A 263 -29.86 12.56 -1.51
C ILE A 263 -28.45 11.97 -1.46
N THR A 264 -27.45 12.80 -1.75
CA THR A 264 -26.04 12.39 -1.86
C THR A 264 -25.16 12.85 -0.70
N SER A 265 -25.75 13.51 0.28
CA SER A 265 -25.07 13.99 1.48
C SER A 265 -26.08 14.20 2.61
N LEU A 266 -25.58 14.37 3.84
CA LEU A 266 -26.42 14.79 4.96
C LEU A 266 -27.01 16.19 4.78
N ALA A 267 -26.39 17.05 3.97
CA ALA A 267 -26.97 18.35 3.64
C ALA A 267 -28.22 18.19 2.75
N ASP A 268 -28.19 17.27 1.78
CA ASP A 268 -29.34 16.97 0.90
C ASP A 268 -30.49 16.29 1.67
N ALA A 269 -30.16 15.56 2.74
CA ALA A 269 -31.14 14.82 3.54
C ALA A 269 -32.01 15.70 4.45
N LYS A 270 -31.79 17.01 4.50
CA LYS A 270 -32.39 17.90 5.51
C LYS A 270 -33.91 17.85 5.56
N ASP A 271 -34.58 17.96 4.42
CA ASP A 271 -36.03 17.98 4.37
C ASP A 271 -36.61 16.61 4.78
N PHE A 272 -36.01 15.53 4.27
CA PHE A 272 -36.38 14.16 4.63
C PHE A 272 -36.27 13.92 6.14
N LEU A 273 -35.15 14.31 6.76
CA LEU A 273 -34.93 14.13 8.19
C LEU A 273 -35.86 15.00 9.04
N ASN A 274 -36.21 16.20 8.57
CA ASN A 274 -37.21 17.04 9.22
C ASN A 274 -38.60 16.38 9.20
N ASP A 275 -39.03 15.84 8.06
CA ASP A 275 -40.30 15.13 7.95
C ASP A 275 -40.35 13.92 8.90
N VAL A 276 -39.27 13.12 8.95
CA VAL A 276 -39.16 12.01 9.92
C VAL A 276 -39.25 12.52 11.35
N LYS A 277 -38.50 13.56 11.71
CA LYS A 277 -38.51 14.14 13.07
C LYS A 277 -39.91 14.61 13.49
N ASN A 278 -40.66 15.20 12.55
CA ASN A 278 -41.96 15.80 12.81
C ASN A 278 -43.11 14.79 12.79
N TYR A 279 -43.02 13.76 11.95
CA TYR A 279 -44.15 12.89 11.64
C TYR A 279 -43.94 11.40 11.96
N GLU A 280 -42.70 10.96 12.24
CA GLU A 280 -42.35 9.56 12.56
C GLU A 280 -41.79 9.42 13.99
N SER A 281 -42.63 9.60 15.01
CA SER A 281 -42.19 9.50 16.41
C SER A 281 -41.59 8.14 16.82
N GLY A 282 -41.88 7.08 16.05
CA GLY A 282 -41.32 5.74 16.18
C GLY A 282 -39.93 5.55 15.58
N TYR A 283 -39.37 6.57 14.92
CA TYR A 283 -38.03 6.55 14.34
C TYR A 283 -37.13 7.60 14.97
N ASP A 284 -35.83 7.32 14.98
CA ASP A 284 -34.82 8.35 15.11
C ASP A 284 -34.43 8.86 13.71
N PRO A 285 -34.26 10.18 13.49
CA PRO A 285 -33.83 10.67 12.18
C PRO A 285 -32.46 10.11 11.76
N LEU A 286 -31.47 10.16 12.67
CA LEU A 286 -30.10 9.71 12.42
C LEU A 286 -29.64 8.69 13.46
N ALA A 287 -28.90 7.67 13.04
CA ALA A 287 -28.23 6.75 13.97
C ALA A 287 -27.20 7.48 14.86
N TYR A 288 -27.02 7.00 16.10
CA TYR A 288 -26.09 7.58 17.09
C TYR A 288 -24.64 7.66 16.58
N ASP A 289 -24.15 6.55 16.02
CA ASP A 289 -22.79 6.39 15.48
C ASP A 289 -22.63 6.91 14.04
N SER A 290 -23.58 7.70 13.55
CA SER A 290 -23.43 8.31 12.22
C SER A 290 -22.17 9.17 12.19
N TYR A 291 -21.34 8.96 11.18
CA TYR A 291 -20.14 9.78 10.93
C TYR A 291 -20.50 11.27 10.88
N LYS A 292 -19.73 12.09 11.63
CA LYS A 292 -20.08 13.49 11.94
C LYS A 292 -19.19 14.52 11.27
N ASP A 293 -18.27 14.09 10.42
CA ASP A 293 -17.38 15.00 9.70
C ASP A 293 -17.84 15.22 8.27
N PRO A 294 -17.54 16.40 7.69
CA PRO A 294 -17.75 16.65 6.27
C PRO A 294 -17.07 15.58 5.40
N THR A 295 -17.76 15.15 4.35
CA THR A 295 -17.25 14.22 3.34
C THR A 295 -16.65 14.98 2.16
N LEU A 296 -15.73 14.31 1.43
CA LEU A 296 -15.08 14.87 0.26
C LEU A 296 -14.27 16.16 0.53
N VAL A 297 -13.74 16.34 1.74
CA VAL A 297 -12.92 17.49 2.13
C VAL A 297 -11.47 17.06 2.34
N HIS A 298 -10.54 17.92 1.94
CA HIS A 298 -9.13 17.77 2.25
C HIS A 298 -8.63 19.08 2.87
N TYR A 299 -8.20 19.07 4.12
CA TYR A 299 -7.61 20.24 4.76
C TYR A 299 -6.12 20.36 4.41
N TRP A 300 -5.64 21.61 4.30
CA TRP A 300 -4.22 21.95 4.26
C TRP A 300 -3.80 22.40 5.66
N SER A 301 -3.76 21.46 6.61
CA SER A 301 -3.25 21.73 7.96
C SER A 301 -1.79 21.35 8.02
N LEU A 302 -0.93 22.30 7.67
CA LEU A 302 0.51 22.08 7.66
C LEU A 302 1.11 22.41 9.03
N ASP A 303 1.90 21.48 9.54
CA ASP A 303 2.82 21.78 10.63
C ASP A 303 3.87 22.79 10.17
N SER A 304 4.05 23.90 10.88
CA SER A 304 4.93 24.98 10.42
C SER A 304 6.43 24.68 10.51
N GLU A 305 6.82 23.61 11.22
CA GLU A 305 8.22 23.22 11.40
C GLU A 305 8.62 22.11 10.43
N THR A 306 7.72 21.17 10.20
CA THR A 306 7.95 19.94 9.41
C THR A 306 7.22 19.94 8.07
N LEU A 307 6.27 20.86 7.87
CA LEU A 307 5.38 20.95 6.69
C LEU A 307 4.57 19.69 6.42
N LYS A 308 4.46 18.79 7.40
CA LYS A 308 3.57 17.62 7.33
C LYS A 308 2.13 18.10 7.31
N ASN A 309 1.35 17.59 6.36
CA ASN A 309 -0.07 17.89 6.26
C ASN A 309 -0.89 16.90 7.09
N ASP A 310 -1.79 17.40 7.94
CA ASP A 310 -2.88 16.64 8.53
C ASP A 310 -4.19 16.98 7.78
N PRO A 311 -4.67 16.10 6.88
CA PRO A 311 -5.86 16.38 6.09
C PRO A 311 -7.17 16.27 6.88
N ASN A 312 -7.14 15.81 8.14
CA ASN A 312 -8.30 15.68 9.03
C ASN A 312 -8.39 16.84 10.04
N GLN A 313 -7.30 17.56 10.25
CA GLN A 313 -7.30 18.75 11.10
C GLN A 313 -7.91 19.94 10.35
N PHE A 314 -8.90 20.59 10.97
CA PHE A 314 -9.52 21.78 10.38
C PHE A 314 -8.47 22.85 10.04
N SER A 315 -8.50 23.29 8.78
CA SER A 315 -7.71 24.41 8.28
C SER A 315 -8.58 25.39 7.50
N LEU A 316 -8.21 26.67 7.55
CA LEU A 316 -8.84 27.71 6.73
C LEU A 316 -8.68 27.45 5.23
N ILE A 317 -7.67 26.66 4.88
CA ILE A 317 -7.33 26.27 3.52
C ILE A 317 -7.65 24.79 3.34
N GLY A 318 -8.26 24.44 2.21
CA GLY A 318 -8.60 23.08 1.84
C GLY A 318 -9.05 23.00 0.39
N CYS A 319 -9.56 21.85 0.03
CA CYS A 319 -10.35 21.70 -1.18
C CYS A 319 -11.47 20.70 -0.93
N THR A 320 -12.39 20.66 -1.88
CA THR A 320 -13.23 19.48 -2.05
C THR A 320 -12.65 18.65 -3.18
N TYR A 321 -12.71 17.32 -3.11
CA TYR A 321 -12.20 16.46 -4.20
C TYR A 321 -12.97 16.63 -5.53
N THR A 322 -14.03 17.44 -5.54
CA THR A 322 -14.88 17.75 -6.70
C THR A 322 -14.60 19.12 -7.33
N SER A 323 -13.73 19.95 -6.76
CA SER A 323 -13.46 21.30 -7.30
C SER A 323 -12.07 21.84 -6.94
N ASN A 324 -11.51 22.68 -7.81
CA ASN A 324 -10.22 23.38 -7.59
C ASN A 324 -10.14 24.14 -6.23
N TYR A 325 -8.90 24.36 -5.77
CA TYR A 325 -8.48 24.98 -4.50
C TYR A 325 -9.33 26.15 -4.01
N SER A 326 -9.57 26.23 -2.69
CA SER A 326 -10.31 27.35 -2.11
C SER A 326 -10.23 27.45 -0.60
N TYR A 327 -10.71 28.57 -0.07
CA TYR A 327 -11.08 28.65 1.34
C TYR A 327 -12.28 27.73 1.57
N ASN A 328 -12.11 26.72 2.44
CA ASN A 328 -13.14 25.69 2.62
C ASN A 328 -14.50 26.32 2.94
N VAL A 329 -14.53 27.28 3.86
CA VAL A 329 -15.76 27.95 4.34
C VAL A 329 -16.50 28.79 3.29
N ASP A 330 -15.84 29.25 2.23
CA ASP A 330 -16.49 30.00 1.13
C ASP A 330 -17.21 29.05 0.16
N ARG A 331 -16.80 27.77 0.10
CA ARG A 331 -17.39 26.77 -0.80
C ARG A 331 -18.75 26.32 -0.27
N PRO A 332 -19.86 26.55 -1.00
CA PRO A 332 -21.19 26.17 -0.54
C PRO A 332 -21.33 24.69 -0.19
N ALA A 333 -20.70 23.80 -0.97
CA ALA A 333 -20.74 22.36 -0.71
C ALA A 333 -20.15 21.97 0.66
N TYR A 334 -19.07 22.63 1.09
CA TYR A 334 -18.49 22.41 2.41
C TYR A 334 -19.29 23.11 3.51
N ARG A 335 -19.60 24.39 3.30
CA ARG A 335 -20.35 25.21 4.26
C ARG A 335 -21.70 24.57 4.60
N ASN A 336 -22.43 24.09 3.60
CA ASN A 336 -23.73 23.45 3.80
C ASN A 336 -23.62 22.15 4.60
N GLN A 337 -22.54 21.38 4.46
CA GLN A 337 -22.30 20.20 5.29
C GLN A 337 -22.09 20.58 6.75
N LEU A 338 -21.23 21.56 7.05
CA LEU A 338 -21.03 22.05 8.42
C LEU A 338 -22.34 22.54 9.05
N LEU A 339 -23.10 23.34 8.32
CA LEU A 339 -24.40 23.86 8.79
C LEU A 339 -25.39 22.72 9.03
N ALA A 340 -25.47 21.73 8.14
CA ALA A 340 -26.36 20.58 8.31
C ALA A 340 -25.98 19.75 9.54
N LEU A 341 -24.69 19.39 9.69
CA LEU A 341 -24.19 18.64 10.83
C LEU A 341 -24.48 19.34 12.15
N LYS A 342 -24.24 20.66 12.22
CA LYS A 342 -24.56 21.46 13.41
C LYS A 342 -26.07 21.54 13.66
N TYR A 343 -26.86 21.72 12.60
CA TYR A 343 -28.32 21.76 12.71
C TYR A 343 -28.84 20.46 13.34
N TYR A 344 -28.37 19.30 12.88
CA TYR A 344 -28.75 18.00 13.42
C TYR A 344 -28.30 17.80 14.86
N GLU A 345 -27.11 18.26 15.22
CA GLU A 345 -26.60 18.24 16.60
C GLU A 345 -27.52 19.07 17.52
N CYS A 346 -27.73 20.35 17.20
CA CYS A 346 -28.48 21.28 18.04
C CYS A 346 -29.97 20.96 18.17
N ASN A 347 -30.55 20.27 17.19
CA ASN A 347 -31.98 19.95 17.17
C ASN A 347 -32.27 18.47 17.54
N GLY A 348 -31.26 17.74 18.03
CA GLY A 348 -31.43 16.38 18.57
C GLY A 348 -31.89 15.36 17.53
N PHE A 349 -31.27 15.36 16.35
CA PHE A 349 -31.58 14.42 15.26
C PHE A 349 -30.91 13.06 15.45
N TYR A 350 -29.74 13.05 16.09
CA TYR A 350 -29.02 11.81 16.40
C TYR A 350 -29.76 11.03 17.50
N ALA A 351 -29.88 9.73 17.30
CA ALA A 351 -30.37 8.80 18.29
C ALA A 351 -29.54 8.90 19.58
N ALA A 352 -30.16 8.52 20.70
CA ALA A 352 -29.40 8.22 21.92
C ALA A 352 -28.60 6.92 21.71
N GLU A 353 -27.47 6.78 22.39
CA GLU A 353 -26.57 5.61 22.30
C GLU A 353 -27.28 4.27 22.48
N ASN A 354 -28.28 4.21 23.37
CA ASN A 354 -29.05 3.01 23.68
C ASN A 354 -30.48 3.06 23.13
N SER A 355 -30.73 3.82 22.06
CA SER A 355 -32.05 3.87 21.44
C SER A 355 -32.43 2.51 20.86
N ASP A 356 -33.66 2.06 21.14
CA ASP A 356 -34.27 0.86 20.58
C ASP A 356 -35.05 1.14 19.28
N LYS A 357 -35.16 2.41 18.89
CA LYS A 357 -35.88 2.82 17.69
C LYS A 357 -35.06 2.53 16.43
N PRO A 358 -35.72 2.17 15.31
CA PRO A 358 -35.07 2.20 14.01
C PRO A 358 -34.70 3.65 13.64
N PHE A 359 -33.62 3.80 12.87
CA PHE A 359 -33.22 5.10 12.31
C PHE A 359 -33.65 5.24 10.84
N ALA A 360 -33.97 6.46 10.44
CA ALA A 360 -34.31 6.79 9.06
C ALA A 360 -33.09 6.96 8.16
N ALA A 361 -31.98 7.45 8.70
CA ALA A 361 -30.71 7.51 7.99
C ALA A 361 -29.50 7.24 8.90
N ALA A 362 -28.39 6.87 8.29
CA ALA A 362 -27.09 6.76 8.95
C ALA A 362 -25.97 7.05 7.97
N VAL A 363 -24.87 7.64 8.44
CA VAL A 363 -23.63 7.72 7.67
C VAL A 363 -22.65 6.71 8.24
N VAL A 364 -22.25 5.73 7.44
CA VAL A 364 -21.35 4.64 7.87
C VAL A 364 -20.13 4.60 6.97
N LYS A 365 -18.97 4.32 7.56
CA LYS A 365 -17.71 4.11 6.84
C LYS A 365 -17.33 2.62 6.87
N GLY A 366 -16.82 2.09 5.76
CA GLY A 366 -16.34 0.71 5.70
C GLY A 366 -16.17 0.16 4.29
N GLY A 367 -15.98 -1.16 4.20
CA GLY A 367 -15.70 -1.84 2.95
C GLY A 367 -16.93 -2.04 2.07
N ALA A 368 -16.70 -2.64 0.89
CA ALA A 368 -17.75 -2.84 -0.11
C ALA A 368 -18.88 -3.77 0.37
N GLU A 369 -18.66 -4.58 1.41
CA GLU A 369 -19.63 -5.49 2.02
C GLU A 369 -20.80 -4.76 2.67
N LEU A 370 -20.60 -3.52 3.12
CA LEU A 370 -21.67 -2.74 3.76
C LEU A 370 -22.83 -2.47 2.80
N LYS A 371 -22.55 -2.41 1.49
CA LYS A 371 -23.60 -2.27 0.48
C LYS A 371 -24.59 -3.41 0.53
N ASP A 372 -24.12 -4.65 0.60
CA ASP A 372 -24.98 -5.83 0.63
C ASP A 372 -25.59 -6.03 2.03
N LYS A 373 -24.81 -5.76 3.08
CA LYS A 373 -25.25 -5.83 4.48
C LYS A 373 -26.50 -4.99 4.76
N TYR A 374 -26.56 -3.78 4.21
CA TYR A 374 -27.67 -2.84 4.45
C TYR A 374 -28.70 -2.79 3.32
N ALA A 375 -28.45 -3.49 2.20
CA ALA A 375 -29.27 -3.39 0.99
C ALA A 375 -30.73 -3.75 1.19
N ASP A 376 -31.10 -4.61 2.15
CA ASP A 376 -32.50 -5.03 2.32
C ASP A 376 -33.37 -3.86 2.79
N LYS A 377 -32.95 -3.19 3.86
CA LYS A 377 -33.72 -2.12 4.53
C LYS A 377 -33.43 -0.72 4.00
N TYR A 378 -32.21 -0.46 3.53
CA TYR A 378 -31.74 0.87 3.19
C TYR A 378 -31.41 1.00 1.70
N TYR A 379 -31.65 2.17 1.13
CA TYR A 379 -30.85 2.62 -0.01
C TYR A 379 -29.45 2.94 0.53
N VAL A 380 -28.43 2.36 -0.10
CA VAL A 380 -27.03 2.51 0.32
C VAL A 380 -26.31 3.39 -0.70
N ASN A 381 -26.35 4.70 -0.48
CA ASN A 381 -25.74 5.67 -1.38
C ASN A 381 -24.26 5.84 -1.04
N VAL A 382 -23.39 5.75 -2.05
CA VAL A 382 -21.97 6.11 -1.87
C VAL A 382 -21.86 7.62 -1.86
N VAL A 383 -21.33 8.19 -0.78
CA VAL A 383 -21.08 9.64 -0.66
C VAL A 383 -19.60 9.96 -0.69
N ASP A 384 -18.74 9.01 -0.34
CA ASP A 384 -17.30 9.08 -0.59
C ASP A 384 -16.78 7.70 -1.03
N TYR A 385 -15.88 7.70 -2.01
CA TYR A 385 -15.23 6.49 -2.53
C TYR A 385 -13.91 6.26 -1.81
N PRO A 386 -13.40 5.00 -1.77
CA PRO A 386 -12.07 4.72 -1.23
C PRO A 386 -11.00 5.58 -1.89
N ARG A 387 -9.98 5.98 -1.12
CA ARG A 387 -8.93 6.88 -1.61
C ARG A 387 -7.55 6.27 -1.43
N ALA A 388 -6.76 6.38 -2.49
CA ALA A 388 -5.36 6.01 -2.50
C ALA A 388 -4.53 7.19 -1.99
N THR A 389 -4.17 7.15 -0.70
CA THR A 389 -3.35 8.14 -0.02
C THR A 389 -1.90 7.65 0.09
N ASN A 390 -0.99 8.52 0.55
CA ASN A 390 0.38 8.12 0.88
C ASN A 390 0.42 7.04 1.98
N GLU A 391 -0.47 7.14 2.96
CA GLU A 391 -0.56 6.16 4.05
C GLU A 391 -1.01 4.79 3.51
N GLU A 392 -1.95 4.76 2.57
CA GLU A 392 -2.42 3.51 1.98
C GLU A 392 -1.38 2.87 1.06
N LEU A 393 -0.74 3.65 0.18
CA LEU A 393 0.07 3.10 -0.90
C LEU A 393 1.52 2.81 -0.53
N TYR A 394 2.07 3.46 0.50
CA TYR A 394 3.46 3.28 0.92
C TYR A 394 3.60 2.60 2.29
N ASN A 395 2.51 2.19 2.95
CA ASN A 395 2.60 1.55 4.28
C ASN A 395 3.39 0.24 4.29
N SER A 396 3.52 -0.43 3.15
CA SER A 396 4.10 -1.76 3.08
C SER A 396 4.68 -2.09 1.71
N MET A 397 6.01 -2.19 1.64
CA MET A 397 6.76 -2.49 0.42
C MET A 397 7.95 -3.41 0.73
N PHE A 398 8.47 -4.09 -0.30
CA PHE A 398 9.76 -4.78 -0.25
C PHE A 398 10.78 -4.11 -1.16
N GLY A 399 11.90 -3.69 -0.59
CA GLY A 399 13.04 -3.15 -1.32
C GLY A 399 14.18 -4.16 -1.44
N LEU A 400 15.10 -3.86 -2.36
CA LEU A 400 16.40 -4.52 -2.44
C LEU A 400 17.48 -3.54 -2.01
N CYS A 401 18.40 -3.97 -1.16
CA CYS A 401 19.49 -3.12 -0.66
C CYS A 401 20.42 -2.67 -1.79
N GLY A 402 20.64 -1.35 -1.89
CA GLY A 402 21.54 -0.72 -2.87
C GLY A 402 22.95 -1.32 -2.87
N TYR A 403 23.45 -1.66 -1.68
CA TYR A 403 24.78 -2.23 -1.45
C TYR A 403 24.83 -3.76 -1.53
N SER A 404 23.70 -4.44 -1.79
CA SER A 404 23.69 -5.90 -1.93
C SER A 404 24.61 -6.35 -3.08
N LEU A 405 25.49 -7.31 -2.77
CA LEU A 405 26.35 -7.95 -3.77
C LEU A 405 25.58 -8.97 -4.64
N ALA A 406 24.38 -9.35 -4.23
CA ALA A 406 23.51 -10.19 -5.04
C ALA A 406 22.90 -9.38 -6.21
N SER A 407 22.75 -10.04 -7.36
CA SER A 407 22.05 -9.45 -8.50
C SER A 407 20.58 -9.18 -8.15
N ALA A 408 20.05 -8.04 -8.59
CA ALA A 408 18.66 -7.62 -8.33
C ALA A 408 17.64 -8.69 -8.72
N SER A 409 17.87 -9.42 -9.82
CA SER A 409 17.00 -10.48 -10.31
C SER A 409 16.73 -11.57 -9.25
N ARG A 410 17.72 -11.89 -8.40
CA ARG A 410 17.61 -12.98 -7.42
C ARG A 410 16.72 -12.60 -6.24
N GLY A 411 16.79 -11.33 -5.81
CA GLY A 411 15.87 -10.79 -4.81
C GLY A 411 14.46 -10.64 -5.38
N MET A 412 14.37 -10.15 -6.62
CA MET A 412 13.09 -9.97 -7.31
C MET A 412 12.34 -11.28 -7.58
N GLU A 413 13.03 -12.42 -7.74
CA GLU A 413 12.38 -13.74 -7.80
C GLU A 413 11.61 -14.07 -6.52
N VAL A 414 12.20 -13.78 -5.35
CA VAL A 414 11.55 -14.01 -4.05
C VAL A 414 10.36 -13.08 -3.88
N ILE A 415 10.53 -11.78 -4.15
CA ILE A 415 9.47 -10.77 -4.05
C ILE A 415 8.32 -11.08 -5.03
N THR A 416 8.63 -11.46 -6.26
CA THR A 416 7.63 -11.84 -7.27
C THR A 416 6.88 -13.08 -6.83
N TYR A 417 7.57 -14.10 -6.31
CA TYR A 417 6.92 -15.31 -5.86
C TYR A 417 6.00 -15.06 -4.67
N LEU A 418 6.42 -14.21 -3.74
CA LEU A 418 5.60 -13.77 -2.61
C LEU A 418 4.28 -13.10 -3.03
N ASN A 419 4.31 -12.32 -4.11
CA ASN A 419 3.14 -11.59 -4.58
C ASN A 419 2.25 -12.38 -5.57
N THR A 420 2.70 -13.55 -6.04
CA THR A 420 2.03 -14.31 -7.12
C THR A 420 1.71 -15.76 -6.79
N ASN A 421 2.23 -16.31 -5.68
CA ASN A 421 2.01 -17.70 -5.30
C ASN A 421 1.33 -17.81 -3.93
N LYS A 422 0.11 -18.38 -3.93
CA LYS A 422 -0.72 -18.56 -2.74
C LYS A 422 -0.04 -19.40 -1.66
N ASP A 423 0.55 -20.53 -2.01
CA ASP A 423 1.12 -21.45 -1.02
C ASP A 423 2.32 -20.83 -0.31
N PHE A 424 3.22 -20.20 -1.08
CA PHE A 424 4.38 -19.51 -0.53
C PHE A 424 3.99 -18.30 0.31
N ARG A 425 3.00 -17.52 -0.15
CA ARG A 425 2.45 -16.38 0.60
C ARG A 425 1.86 -16.79 1.94
N ASN A 426 1.10 -17.89 1.97
CA ASN A 426 0.46 -18.39 3.18
C ASN A 426 1.44 -19.10 4.10
N LEU A 427 2.48 -19.76 3.57
CA LEU A 427 3.57 -20.29 4.38
C LEU A 427 4.29 -19.18 5.17
N LEU A 428 4.57 -18.04 4.53
CA LEU A 428 5.17 -16.89 5.19
C LEU A 428 4.22 -16.19 6.17
N GLN A 429 2.91 -16.18 5.93
CA GLN A 429 1.95 -15.49 6.81
C GLN A 429 1.49 -16.31 8.00
N TYR A 430 1.13 -17.56 7.72
CA TYR A 430 0.39 -18.42 8.63
C TYR A 430 1.26 -19.53 9.20
N GLY A 431 2.42 -19.80 8.60
CA GLY A 431 3.25 -20.95 8.93
C GLY A 431 2.80 -22.21 8.21
N ILE A 432 2.99 -23.37 8.84
CA ILE A 432 2.72 -24.68 8.27
C ILE A 432 1.29 -25.12 8.61
N GLU A 433 0.53 -25.54 7.60
CA GLU A 433 -0.82 -26.09 7.80
C GLU A 433 -0.78 -27.36 8.67
N ASN A 434 -1.72 -27.50 9.60
CA ASN A 434 -1.81 -28.51 10.66
C ASN A 434 -0.74 -28.39 11.78
N VAL A 435 0.14 -27.39 11.72
CA VAL A 435 1.07 -27.04 12.82
C VAL A 435 0.70 -25.69 13.43
N ASN A 436 0.46 -24.70 12.56
CA ASN A 436 0.21 -23.31 12.94
C ASN A 436 -1.25 -22.89 12.69
N TYR A 437 -1.89 -23.46 11.66
CA TYR A 437 -3.28 -23.20 11.32
C TYR A 437 -3.93 -24.40 10.63
N THR A 438 -5.25 -24.39 10.54
CA THR A 438 -6.06 -25.31 9.73
C THR A 438 -7.06 -24.51 8.90
N ILE A 439 -7.58 -25.11 7.83
CA ILE A 439 -8.69 -24.56 7.04
C ILE A 439 -9.91 -25.47 7.21
N ASP A 440 -11.07 -24.90 7.54
CA ASP A 440 -12.31 -25.65 7.69
C ASP A 440 -12.98 -26.00 6.33
N GLU A 441 -14.08 -26.74 6.37
CA GLU A 441 -14.84 -27.14 5.16
C GLU A 441 -15.40 -25.94 4.36
N LYS A 442 -15.54 -24.77 5.00
CA LYS A 442 -16.03 -23.54 4.37
C LYS A 442 -14.88 -22.70 3.79
N GLY A 443 -13.63 -23.07 4.04
CA GLY A 443 -12.45 -22.31 3.64
C GLY A 443 -12.00 -21.26 4.65
N ALA A 444 -12.51 -21.29 5.89
CA ALA A 444 -12.11 -20.38 6.96
C ALA A 444 -10.83 -20.86 7.65
N LEU A 445 -9.93 -19.92 7.93
CA LEU A 445 -8.69 -20.17 8.63
C LEU A 445 -8.90 -20.16 10.14
N HIS A 446 -8.31 -21.16 10.81
CA HIS A 446 -8.27 -21.27 12.27
C HIS A 446 -6.84 -21.48 12.74
N ARG A 447 -6.35 -20.60 13.62
CA ARG A 447 -5.06 -20.82 14.26
C ARG A 447 -5.15 -22.01 15.20
N THR A 448 -4.09 -22.81 15.27
CA THR A 448 -4.02 -23.91 16.25
C THR A 448 -3.73 -23.35 17.65
N ASP A 449 -4.22 -24.02 18.69
CA ASP A 449 -3.96 -23.64 20.10
C ASP A 449 -2.46 -23.61 20.46
N THR A 450 -1.63 -24.35 19.71
CA THR A 450 -0.18 -24.42 19.89
C THR A 450 0.60 -23.48 18.98
N ASN A 451 -0.05 -22.58 18.22
CA ASN A 451 0.65 -21.73 17.26
C ASN A 451 1.62 -20.76 17.96
N GLU A 452 2.87 -20.75 17.51
CA GLU A 452 3.91 -19.79 17.95
C GLU A 452 4.35 -18.84 16.82
N TYR A 453 3.85 -19.03 15.60
CA TYR A 453 4.23 -18.26 14.42
C TYR A 453 3.17 -17.20 14.09
N PHE A 454 3.52 -15.93 14.23
CA PHE A 454 2.61 -14.80 14.03
C PHE A 454 3.26 -13.70 13.21
N MET A 455 2.56 -13.27 12.17
CA MET A 455 2.97 -12.21 11.26
C MET A 455 1.79 -11.29 10.99
N ASP A 456 2.09 -10.04 10.66
CA ASP A 456 1.08 -9.08 10.19
C ASP A 456 0.80 -9.31 8.70
N ILE A 457 -0.47 -9.58 8.36
CA ILE A 457 -0.89 -9.85 6.98
C ILE A 457 -0.55 -8.70 6.03
N ALA A 458 -0.54 -7.45 6.50
CA ALA A 458 -0.17 -6.31 5.68
C ALA A 458 1.33 -6.33 5.31
N LYS A 459 2.19 -6.90 6.16
CA LYS A 459 3.66 -6.80 6.05
C LYS A 459 4.31 -8.00 5.34
N THR A 460 3.53 -8.96 4.86
CA THR A 460 4.03 -10.24 4.34
C THR A 460 3.74 -10.47 2.84
N GLY A 461 3.35 -9.44 2.09
CA GLY A 461 3.09 -9.53 0.63
C GLY A 461 1.64 -9.23 0.25
N ASN A 462 1.31 -9.42 -1.02
CA ASN A 462 -0.05 -9.29 -1.58
C ASN A 462 -1.11 -9.99 -0.72
N VAL A 463 -2.01 -9.22 -0.08
CA VAL A 463 -3.06 -9.76 0.81
C VAL A 463 -4.06 -10.62 0.04
N PHE A 464 -4.26 -10.37 -1.25
CA PHE A 464 -5.19 -11.14 -2.07
C PHE A 464 -4.66 -12.54 -2.42
N MET A 465 -3.39 -12.82 -2.15
CA MET A 465 -2.80 -14.16 -2.21
C MET A 465 -2.83 -14.88 -0.86
N ALA A 466 -3.14 -14.19 0.24
CA ALA A 466 -3.32 -14.80 1.56
C ALA A 466 -4.75 -15.31 1.75
N TYR A 467 -4.95 -16.25 2.68
CA TYR A 467 -6.27 -16.51 3.24
C TYR A 467 -6.77 -15.28 4.01
N PRO A 468 -8.09 -15.02 4.12
CA PRO A 468 -8.61 -14.11 5.13
C PRO A 468 -8.18 -14.58 6.53
N GLU A 469 -7.80 -13.66 7.42
CA GLU A 469 -7.47 -13.99 8.81
C GLU A 469 -8.69 -14.61 9.51
N GLU A 470 -8.44 -15.34 10.60
CA GLU A 470 -9.48 -15.92 11.43
C GLU A 470 -10.50 -14.86 11.89
N GLY A 471 -11.80 -15.13 11.68
CA GLY A 471 -12.89 -14.21 11.99
C GLY A 471 -13.23 -13.19 10.89
N MET A 472 -12.42 -13.08 9.83
CA MET A 472 -12.75 -12.24 8.68
C MET A 472 -13.86 -12.87 7.82
N ASN A 473 -14.58 -12.02 7.09
CA ASN A 473 -15.48 -12.46 6.04
C ASN A 473 -14.67 -13.18 4.93
N LEU A 474 -15.12 -14.36 4.50
CA LEU A 474 -14.47 -15.13 3.43
C LEU A 474 -14.42 -14.37 2.09
N ASP A 475 -15.37 -13.47 1.87
CA ASP A 475 -15.44 -12.61 0.69
C ASP A 475 -14.67 -11.29 0.85
N ALA A 476 -13.92 -11.09 1.94
CA ALA A 476 -13.16 -9.85 2.19
C ALA A 476 -12.27 -9.46 1.01
N TRP A 477 -11.61 -10.43 0.36
CA TRP A 477 -10.77 -10.19 -0.81
C TRP A 477 -11.56 -9.85 -2.07
N THR A 478 -12.80 -10.32 -2.21
CA THR A 478 -13.71 -9.93 -3.29
C THR A 478 -14.11 -8.46 -3.11
N TYR A 479 -14.49 -8.07 -1.89
CA TYR A 479 -14.82 -6.68 -1.56
C TYR A 479 -13.61 -5.75 -1.71
N GLY A 480 -12.45 -6.17 -1.21
CA GLY A 480 -11.20 -5.43 -1.31
C GLY A 480 -10.75 -5.18 -2.76
N LYS A 481 -10.89 -6.17 -3.64
CA LYS A 481 -10.61 -5.98 -5.08
C LYS A 481 -11.56 -4.96 -5.71
N LYS A 482 -12.84 -4.97 -5.33
CA LYS A 482 -13.80 -3.96 -5.79
C LYS A 482 -13.45 -2.56 -5.29
N GLN A 483 -13.04 -2.43 -4.02
CA GLN A 483 -12.53 -1.18 -3.46
C GLN A 483 -11.37 -0.65 -4.29
N ASN A 484 -10.36 -1.48 -4.58
CA ASN A 484 -9.19 -1.07 -5.36
C ASN A 484 -9.54 -0.63 -6.79
N LEU A 485 -10.56 -1.24 -7.41
CA LEU A 485 -11.03 -0.85 -8.74
C LEU A 485 -11.77 0.49 -8.74
N GLU A 486 -12.50 0.79 -7.68
CA GLU A 486 -13.30 2.01 -7.58
C GLU A 486 -12.55 3.18 -6.92
N ALA A 487 -11.43 2.88 -6.25
CA ALA A 487 -10.61 3.82 -5.50
C ALA A 487 -10.19 5.03 -6.33
N LYS A 488 -10.28 6.20 -5.71
CA LYS A 488 -9.85 7.49 -6.27
C LYS A 488 -8.45 7.82 -5.79
N ILE A 489 -7.69 8.52 -6.60
CA ILE A 489 -6.37 9.00 -6.18
C ILE A 489 -6.57 10.21 -5.26
N ASP A 490 -5.87 10.21 -4.11
CA ASP A 490 -5.80 11.39 -3.28
C ASP A 490 -5.07 12.51 -4.03
N CYS A 491 -5.53 13.76 -3.90
CA CYS A 491 -4.90 14.86 -4.63
C CYS A 491 -3.45 15.09 -4.18
N THR A 492 -3.09 14.70 -2.95
CA THR A 492 -1.73 14.81 -2.38
C THR A 492 -0.89 13.54 -2.50
N LEU A 493 -1.34 12.55 -3.26
CA LEU A 493 -0.59 11.30 -3.43
C LEU A 493 0.80 11.57 -4.03
N GLY A 494 1.87 11.17 -3.36
CA GLY A 494 3.25 11.38 -3.78
C GLY A 494 3.76 12.80 -3.57
N PHE A 495 2.96 13.71 -3.01
CA PHE A 495 3.36 15.08 -2.77
C PHE A 495 4.20 15.22 -1.50
N ARG A 496 5.27 16.03 -1.58
CA ARG A 496 6.12 16.47 -0.47
C ARG A 496 6.46 17.93 -0.59
N PHE A 497 6.53 18.61 0.54
CA PHE A 497 7.04 19.98 0.64
C PHE A 497 8.57 20.06 0.63
N TYR A 498 9.24 19.25 -0.20
CA TYR A 498 10.69 19.21 -0.48
C TYR A 498 11.56 18.20 0.29
N GLU A 499 12.68 17.83 -0.35
CA GLU A 499 13.67 16.83 0.13
C GLU A 499 14.94 17.46 0.70
N ALA A 500 15.19 18.75 0.45
CA ALA A 500 16.41 19.44 0.90
C ALA A 500 16.11 20.72 1.70
N ALA A 501 16.89 20.97 2.76
CA ALA A 501 16.77 22.19 3.58
C ALA A 501 16.96 23.49 2.79
N SER A 502 17.65 23.45 1.65
CA SER A 502 17.80 24.58 0.71
C SER A 502 16.52 24.94 -0.05
N GLU A 503 15.54 24.05 -0.09
CA GLU A 503 14.24 24.29 -0.73
C GLU A 503 13.23 24.83 0.29
N LEU A 504 13.37 24.48 1.57
CA LEU A 504 12.62 25.07 2.68
C LEU A 504 12.86 26.58 2.82
N SER A 505 14.04 27.09 2.45
CA SER A 505 14.31 28.54 2.45
C SER A 505 13.46 29.32 1.44
N ASN A 506 12.82 28.62 0.51
CA ASN A 506 11.88 29.21 -0.44
C ASN A 506 10.44 29.20 0.09
N ILE A 507 10.16 28.75 1.32
CA ILE A 507 8.79 28.70 1.88
C ILE A 507 8.56 29.80 2.91
N ASP A 508 7.42 30.49 2.83
CA ASP A 508 6.97 31.42 3.88
C ASP A 508 6.40 30.67 5.10
N LEU A 509 7.30 30.16 5.95
CA LEU A 509 6.96 29.44 7.18
C LEU A 509 6.21 30.31 8.20
N ALA A 510 6.45 31.63 8.20
CA ALA A 510 5.79 32.56 9.11
C ALA A 510 4.29 32.63 8.82
N ALA A 511 3.91 32.65 7.54
CA ALA A 511 2.51 32.66 7.19
C ALA A 511 1.86 31.26 7.24
N VAL A 512 2.61 30.15 7.11
CA VAL A 512 2.11 28.80 7.46
C VAL A 512 1.70 28.74 8.93
N LYS A 513 2.58 29.19 9.82
CA LYS A 513 2.32 29.27 11.26
C LYS A 513 1.08 30.12 11.56
N LEU A 514 0.97 31.28 10.92
CA LEU A 514 -0.18 32.19 11.08
C LEU A 514 -1.51 31.55 10.66
N ILE A 515 -1.51 30.77 9.57
CA ILE A 515 -2.69 30.02 9.12
C ILE A 515 -3.05 28.94 10.13
N ALA A 516 -2.07 28.19 10.64
CA ALA A 516 -2.30 27.14 11.64
C ALA A 516 -2.89 27.73 12.92
N GLU A 517 -2.33 28.83 13.43
CA GLU A 517 -2.81 29.54 14.62
C GLU A 517 -4.24 30.08 14.45
N GLU A 518 -4.54 30.73 13.32
CA GLU A 518 -5.89 31.26 13.07
C GLU A 518 -6.90 30.12 12.80
N SER A 519 -6.48 29.03 12.14
CA SER A 519 -7.31 27.82 11.95
C SER A 519 -7.69 27.20 13.30
N ALA A 520 -6.72 27.01 14.19
CA ALA A 520 -6.93 26.44 15.52
C ALA A 520 -7.87 27.33 16.36
N LYS A 521 -7.71 28.66 16.27
CA LYS A 521 -8.59 29.61 16.94
C LYS A 521 -10.04 29.53 16.42
N ILE A 522 -10.25 29.53 15.11
CA ILE A 522 -11.60 29.35 14.53
C ILE A 522 -12.19 28.00 14.91
N ALA A 523 -11.43 26.92 14.85
CA ALA A 523 -11.90 25.60 15.25
C ALA A 523 -12.38 25.60 16.71
N ALA A 524 -11.61 26.23 17.62
CA ALA A 524 -11.99 26.37 19.02
C ALA A 524 -13.25 27.24 19.22
N GLU A 525 -13.35 28.37 18.50
CA GLU A 525 -14.55 29.22 18.51
C GLU A 525 -15.79 28.45 18.05
N LEU A 526 -15.70 27.73 16.93
CA LEU A 526 -16.80 26.93 16.39
C LEU A 526 -17.23 25.79 17.34
N ALA A 527 -16.27 25.10 17.96
CA ALA A 527 -16.55 24.02 18.91
C ALA A 527 -17.24 24.50 20.20
N ALA A 528 -16.99 25.75 20.59
CA ALA A 528 -17.59 26.37 21.76
C ALA A 528 -19.07 26.74 21.55
N ILE A 529 -19.52 26.96 20.31
CA ILE A 529 -20.89 27.36 20.00
C ILE A 529 -21.85 26.17 20.15
N LYS A 530 -22.92 26.36 20.93
CA LYS A 530 -23.89 25.29 21.25
C LYS A 530 -25.23 25.42 20.55
N ASP A 531 -25.57 26.61 20.05
CA ASP A 531 -26.80 26.86 19.30
C ASP A 531 -26.52 27.02 17.80
N TYR A 532 -27.51 26.65 16.98
CA TYR A 532 -27.37 26.67 15.53
C TYR A 532 -27.29 28.09 14.96
N ASP A 533 -28.10 29.02 15.46
CA ASP A 533 -28.19 30.37 14.88
C ASP A 533 -26.88 31.13 15.03
N THR A 534 -26.27 31.09 16.21
CA THR A 534 -24.93 31.68 16.45
C THR A 534 -23.88 30.99 15.60
N TYR A 535 -23.93 29.66 15.46
CA TYR A 535 -22.98 28.92 14.64
C TYR A 535 -23.10 29.30 13.17
N ALA A 536 -24.32 29.37 12.64
CA ALA A 536 -24.60 29.74 11.27
C ALA A 536 -24.16 31.19 10.98
N GLN A 537 -24.45 32.12 11.89
CA GLN A 537 -23.96 33.49 11.79
C GLN A 537 -22.43 33.53 11.80
N LYS A 538 -21.77 32.75 12.66
CA LYS A 538 -20.31 32.71 12.75
C LYS A 538 -19.68 32.11 11.48
N ILE A 539 -20.28 31.06 10.91
CA ILE A 539 -19.84 30.46 9.65
C ILE A 539 -19.96 31.46 8.49
N GLU A 540 -21.06 32.21 8.40
CA GLU A 540 -21.22 33.26 7.39
C GLU A 540 -20.30 34.47 7.63
N GLU A 541 -20.09 34.83 8.91
CA GLU A 541 -19.09 35.84 9.30
C GLU A 541 -17.71 35.40 8.85
N TYR A 542 -17.33 34.14 9.02
CA TYR A 542 -16.06 33.62 8.53
C TYR A 542 -16.02 33.62 7.00
N ALA A 543 -17.03 33.09 6.30
CA ALA A 543 -17.07 33.15 4.83
C ALA A 543 -16.89 34.59 4.29
N THR A 544 -17.44 35.59 4.98
CA THR A 544 -17.37 37.02 4.60
C THR A 544 -16.08 37.70 5.06
N THR A 545 -15.73 37.57 6.33
CA THR A 545 -14.55 38.17 6.98
C THR A 545 -13.29 37.60 6.35
N TYR A 546 -13.30 36.36 5.87
CA TYR A 546 -12.13 35.77 5.25
C TYR A 546 -11.77 36.47 3.97
N LYS A 547 -12.71 36.98 3.17
CA LYS A 547 -12.38 37.87 2.03
C LYS A 547 -11.58 39.11 2.47
N THR A 548 -11.69 39.51 3.73
CA THR A 548 -11.01 40.64 4.36
C THR A 548 -9.72 40.23 5.10
N THR A 549 -9.75 39.16 5.90
CA THR A 549 -8.59 38.53 6.55
C THR A 549 -7.56 38.08 5.52
N ASN A 550 -8.01 37.63 4.36
CA ASN A 550 -7.20 37.30 3.20
C ASN A 550 -6.32 38.48 2.72
N LYS A 551 -6.84 39.72 2.81
CA LYS A 551 -6.04 40.94 2.56
C LYS A 551 -5.10 41.29 3.71
N LYS A 552 -5.51 41.05 4.97
CA LYS A 552 -4.75 41.42 6.17
C LYS A 552 -3.56 40.48 6.45
N LEU A 553 -3.77 39.18 6.24
CA LEU A 553 -2.77 38.11 6.41
C LEU A 553 -2.04 37.80 5.08
N ASN A 554 -2.34 38.56 4.01
CA ASN A 554 -1.84 38.33 2.65
C ASN A 554 -2.06 36.90 2.13
N LEU A 555 -3.16 36.25 2.55
CA LEU A 555 -3.48 34.86 2.18
C LEU A 555 -3.83 34.72 0.69
N GLN A 556 -3.92 35.82 -0.07
CA GLN A 556 -4.20 35.78 -1.50
C GLN A 556 -3.05 35.07 -2.21
N LYS A 557 -1.82 35.24 -1.72
CA LYS A 557 -0.65 34.48 -2.17
C LYS A 557 -0.80 32.97 -1.98
N TYR A 558 -1.55 32.52 -0.96
CA TYR A 558 -1.82 31.10 -0.70
C TYR A 558 -2.95 30.51 -1.55
N THR A 559 -3.76 31.32 -2.23
CA THR A 559 -4.85 30.81 -3.08
C THR A 559 -4.68 31.15 -4.54
N THR A 560 -3.65 31.94 -4.88
CA THR A 560 -3.28 32.26 -6.24
C THR A 560 -2.23 31.26 -6.70
N ALA A 561 -2.58 30.44 -7.68
CA ALA A 561 -1.73 29.39 -8.27
C ALA A 561 -0.48 29.92 -9.02
N LYS A 562 -0.29 31.25 -9.11
CA LYS A 562 0.76 31.86 -9.92
C LYS A 562 1.81 32.58 -9.08
N ARG A 563 3.07 32.30 -9.39
CA ARG A 563 4.25 33.03 -8.94
C ARG A 563 4.11 34.51 -9.28
N GLU A 564 4.16 35.39 -8.27
CA GLU A 564 4.01 36.84 -8.48
C GLU A 564 5.28 37.49 -9.08
N ALA A 565 6.49 36.96 -8.80
CA ALA A 565 7.77 37.42 -9.39
C ALA A 565 8.93 36.41 -9.18
N GLU A 566 10.02 36.51 -9.97
CA GLU A 566 11.29 35.82 -9.69
C GLU A 566 11.96 36.39 -8.43
N GLY A 567 12.32 35.52 -7.47
CA GLY A 567 13.05 35.89 -6.24
C GLY A 567 12.22 36.01 -4.95
N GLU A 568 10.89 35.90 -5.02
CA GLU A 568 10.01 35.83 -3.83
C GLU A 568 9.89 34.39 -3.29
N PRO A 569 9.71 34.18 -1.97
CA PRO A 569 9.38 32.87 -1.40
C PRO A 569 8.12 32.29 -2.05
N MET A 570 8.17 31.01 -2.42
CA MET A 570 7.04 30.22 -2.88
C MET A 570 6.10 29.84 -1.72
N MET A 571 4.81 29.87 -1.99
CA MET A 571 3.81 29.45 -1.02
C MET A 571 3.57 27.95 -1.13
N PRO A 572 3.31 27.22 -0.02
CA PRO A 572 2.97 25.79 -0.05
C PRO A 572 1.92 25.41 -1.11
N VAL A 573 0.88 26.22 -1.28
CA VAL A 573 -0.18 25.97 -2.28
C VAL A 573 0.31 26.21 -3.71
N THR A 574 1.23 27.14 -3.95
CA THR A 574 1.88 27.33 -5.26
C THR A 574 2.74 26.12 -5.59
N ILE A 575 3.53 25.64 -4.62
CA ILE A 575 4.39 24.46 -4.76
C ILE A 575 3.55 23.23 -5.10
N TYR A 576 2.43 23.07 -4.40
CA TYR A 576 1.51 22.00 -4.66
C TYR A 576 0.80 22.14 -6.02
N TYR A 577 0.36 23.34 -6.40
CA TYR A 577 -0.23 23.59 -7.71
C TYR A 577 0.75 23.29 -8.85
N GLU A 578 1.99 23.79 -8.76
CA GLU A 578 3.05 23.52 -9.72
C GLU A 578 3.38 22.03 -9.77
N TRP A 579 3.38 21.34 -8.61
CA TRP A 579 3.56 19.90 -8.55
C TRP A 579 2.42 19.14 -9.22
N LEU A 580 1.16 19.52 -8.98
CA LEU A 580 -0.01 18.91 -9.62
C LEU A 580 -0.02 19.13 -11.13
N GLU A 581 0.34 20.32 -11.57
CA GLU A 581 0.48 20.66 -12.98
C GLU A 581 1.58 19.81 -13.62
N SER A 582 2.76 19.75 -13.00
CA SER A 582 3.91 18.97 -13.47
C SER A 582 3.61 17.47 -13.54
N ASN A 583 2.79 16.96 -12.61
CA ASN A 583 2.35 15.57 -12.56
C ASN A 583 1.01 15.31 -13.27
N LYS A 584 0.47 16.31 -13.99
CA LYS A 584 -0.76 16.22 -14.82
C LYS A 584 -2.03 15.84 -14.05
N PHE A 585 -2.10 16.13 -12.76
CA PHE A 585 -3.32 16.01 -11.97
C PHE A 585 -4.34 17.11 -12.29
N ILE A 586 -3.86 18.27 -12.76
CA ILE A 586 -4.67 19.40 -13.21
C ILE A 586 -4.14 19.93 -14.55
N SER A 587 -4.98 20.59 -15.34
CA SER A 587 -4.61 21.24 -16.61
C SER A 587 -4.71 22.76 -16.49
N ASN A 588 -3.76 23.50 -17.08
CA ASN A 588 -3.75 24.97 -17.16
C ASN A 588 -4.94 25.62 -17.91
N GLU A 589 -5.88 24.82 -18.40
CA GLU A 589 -7.09 25.34 -19.03
C GLU A 589 -8.13 25.72 -17.97
N GLN A 590 -7.91 26.85 -17.29
CA GLN A 590 -8.97 27.64 -16.66
C GLN A 590 -8.61 29.13 -16.52
#